data_AF-A0A6C0KZS9-F1
#
_entry.id   AF-A0A6C0KZS9-F1
#
_cell.length_a   1.000
_cell.length_b   1.000
_cell.length_c   1.000
_cell.angle_alpha   90.00
_cell.angle_beta   90.00
_cell.angle_gamma   90.00
#
_symmetry.space_group_name_H-M   'P 1'
#
loop_
_entity.id
_entity.type
_entity.pdbx_description
1 polymer ?
#
loop_
_entity_poly.entity_id
_entity_poly.type
_entity_poly.pdbx_seq_one_letter_code
_entity_poly.pdbx_strand_id
1 'polypeptide(L)'
;MATATEFKINGFTRERDDVCSYNHEYRESVGPGRYAVTNLVPNRATTVPQALANPTVIAAEGYGIDQADIDSDSVMRNNPTLEGRSRCPLRVQSRPFATVPFMGRGRGNQELESRLQQSEFVRTGRECGTVTETFFESQFTPLIPHLQANVQNPRNLVPEVAASGWIHGGIPSRQYVRDLNC
;
A
#
# COMPACT_ATOMS: atom_id res chain seq x y z
N MET A 1 20.70 -43.05 -52.72
CA MET A 1 21.62 -43.10 -53.89
C MET A 1 22.95 -43.63 -53.41
N ALA A 2 23.27 -44.89 -53.71
CA ALA A 2 24.59 -45.44 -53.42
C ALA A 2 25.59 -44.77 -54.38
N THR A 3 26.49 -43.96 -53.84
CA THR A 3 27.59 -43.38 -54.62
C THR A 3 28.55 -44.50 -54.99
N ALA A 4 28.60 -44.88 -56.26
CA ALA A 4 29.59 -45.79 -56.77
C ALA A 4 30.98 -45.17 -56.56
N THR A 5 31.76 -45.72 -55.63
CA THR A 5 33.13 -45.31 -55.39
C THR A 5 33.99 -45.78 -56.56
N GLU A 6 34.60 -44.83 -57.27
CA GLU A 6 35.55 -45.09 -58.35
C GLU A 6 36.66 -46.04 -57.88
N PHE A 7 36.83 -47.17 -58.58
CA PHE A 7 37.89 -48.14 -58.29
C PHE A 7 39.24 -47.52 -58.67
N LYS A 8 39.99 -47.08 -57.67
CA LYS A 8 41.33 -46.51 -57.86
C LYS A 8 42.36 -47.63 -57.96
N ILE A 9 43.02 -47.76 -59.11
CA ILE A 9 44.18 -48.64 -59.28
C ILE A 9 45.35 -47.94 -58.58
N ASN A 10 45.76 -48.45 -57.41
CA ASN A 10 46.95 -47.94 -56.73
C ASN A 10 48.20 -48.34 -57.51
N GLY A 11 49.07 -47.36 -57.83
CA GLY A 11 50.28 -47.55 -58.64
C GLY A 11 51.44 -48.24 -57.93
N PHE A 12 51.20 -48.78 -56.73
CA PHE A 12 52.20 -49.49 -55.96
C PHE A 12 52.01 -51.00 -56.11
N THR A 13 53.11 -51.74 -56.26
CA THR A 13 53.09 -53.16 -56.59
C THR A 13 53.03 -54.07 -55.36
N ARG A 14 53.13 -53.52 -54.15
CA ARG A 14 53.10 -54.27 -52.89
C ARG A 14 51.78 -54.06 -52.18
N GLU A 15 51.23 -55.14 -51.64
CA GLU A 15 49.95 -55.13 -50.91
C GLU A 15 49.98 -54.25 -49.65
N ARG A 16 51.15 -54.09 -49.02
CA ARG A 16 51.34 -53.24 -47.81
C ARG A 16 51.35 -51.74 -48.10
N ASP A 17 51.52 -51.36 -49.37
CA ASP A 17 51.48 -49.97 -49.82
C ASP A 17 50.05 -49.56 -50.25
N ASP A 18 49.09 -50.48 -50.16
CA ASP A 18 47.68 -50.16 -50.34
C ASP A 18 47.18 -49.30 -49.17
N VAL A 19 46.37 -48.29 -49.48
CA VAL A 19 45.80 -47.37 -48.49
C VAL A 19 45.00 -48.14 -47.45
N CYS A 20 44.31 -49.21 -47.84
CA CYS A 20 43.57 -50.06 -46.93
C CYS A 20 44.47 -50.80 -45.92
N SER A 21 45.57 -51.40 -46.37
CA SER A 21 46.49 -52.15 -45.50
C SER A 21 47.32 -51.22 -44.61
N TYR A 22 47.82 -50.11 -45.16
CA TYR A 22 48.50 -49.06 -44.40
C TYR A 22 47.62 -48.50 -43.29
N ASN A 23 46.35 -48.19 -43.59
CA ASN A 23 45.42 -47.70 -42.58
C ASN A 23 45.08 -48.74 -41.51
N HIS A 24 45.02 -50.03 -41.88
CA HIS A 24 44.80 -51.12 -40.93
C HIS A 24 45.99 -51.23 -39.96
N GLU A 25 47.20 -51.27 -40.50
CA GLU A 25 48.43 -51.36 -39.71
C GLU A 25 48.63 -50.12 -38.81
N TYR A 26 48.33 -48.93 -39.33
CA TYR A 26 48.33 -47.70 -38.53
C TYR A 26 47.30 -47.75 -37.40
N ARG A 27 46.09 -48.28 -37.64
CA ARG A 27 45.08 -48.45 -36.59
C ARG A 27 45.49 -49.47 -35.53
N GLU A 28 46.10 -50.58 -35.94
CA GLU A 28 46.58 -51.63 -35.03
C GLU A 28 47.76 -51.15 -34.18
N SER A 29 48.71 -50.44 -34.79
CA SER A 29 49.88 -49.87 -34.09
C SER A 29 49.50 -48.79 -33.06
N VAL A 30 48.47 -48.00 -33.33
CA VAL A 30 47.96 -46.98 -32.39
C VAL A 30 47.02 -47.60 -31.34
N GLY A 31 46.51 -48.81 -31.58
CA GLY A 31 45.41 -49.47 -30.85
C GLY A 31 45.38 -49.30 -29.33
N PRO A 32 46.34 -49.88 -28.58
CA PRO A 32 46.31 -49.84 -27.11
C PRO A 32 46.67 -48.47 -26.53
N GLY A 33 47.35 -47.59 -27.25
CA GLY A 33 47.63 -46.22 -26.78
C GLY A 33 46.46 -45.27 -27.00
N ARG A 34 45.60 -45.56 -27.98
CA ARG A 34 44.57 -44.63 -28.46
C ARG A 34 43.55 -44.28 -27.37
N TYR A 35 43.07 -45.26 -26.63
CA TYR A 35 42.04 -45.03 -25.61
C TYR A 35 42.52 -44.08 -24.49
N ALA A 36 43.84 -44.05 -24.22
CA ALA A 36 44.43 -43.20 -23.19
C ALA A 36 44.53 -41.73 -23.61
N VAL A 37 44.56 -41.45 -24.91
CA VAL A 37 44.69 -40.08 -25.47
C VAL A 37 43.40 -39.57 -26.12
N THR A 38 42.44 -40.45 -26.42
CA THR A 38 41.15 -40.03 -26.98
C THR A 38 40.20 -39.57 -25.88
N ASN A 39 39.67 -38.37 -26.06
CA ASN A 39 38.48 -37.96 -25.32
C ASN A 39 37.28 -38.82 -25.78
N LEU A 40 36.74 -39.63 -24.87
CA LEU A 40 35.57 -40.49 -25.13
C LEU A 40 34.25 -39.74 -24.99
N VAL A 41 34.27 -38.46 -24.58
CA VAL A 41 33.08 -37.64 -24.53
C VAL A 41 32.65 -37.30 -25.98
N PRO A 42 31.46 -37.75 -26.42
CA PRO A 42 30.99 -37.45 -27.77
C PRO A 42 30.71 -35.96 -27.91
N ASN A 43 30.84 -35.44 -29.14
CA ASN A 43 30.59 -34.03 -29.42
C ASN A 43 29.13 -33.67 -29.06
N ARG A 44 28.96 -32.62 -28.25
CA ARG A 44 27.65 -32.14 -27.80
C ARG A 44 26.73 -31.75 -28.97
N ALA A 45 27.30 -31.20 -30.04
CA ALA A 45 26.54 -30.81 -31.24
C ALA A 45 25.81 -31.99 -31.90
N THR A 46 26.28 -33.22 -31.70
CA THR A 46 25.60 -34.42 -32.23
C THR A 46 24.71 -35.09 -31.19
N THR A 47 25.10 -35.08 -29.92
CA THR A 47 24.35 -35.77 -28.86
C THR A 47 23.11 -35.02 -28.38
N VAL A 48 23.14 -33.69 -28.34
CA VAL A 48 22.00 -32.88 -27.86
C VAL A 48 20.79 -33.01 -28.79
N PRO A 49 20.92 -32.85 -30.13
CA PRO A 49 19.78 -33.06 -31.03
C PRO A 49 19.25 -34.50 -30.98
N GLN A 50 20.13 -35.49 -30.83
CA GLN A 50 19.73 -36.89 -30.68
C GLN A 50 18.96 -37.12 -29.38
N ALA A 51 19.37 -36.51 -28.27
CA ALA A 51 18.68 -36.62 -26.99
C ALA A 51 17.32 -35.89 -27.04
N LEU A 52 17.27 -34.67 -27.59
CA LEU A 52 16.05 -33.88 -27.75
C LEU A 52 15.03 -34.52 -28.70
N ALA A 53 15.49 -35.26 -29.71
CA ALA A 53 14.61 -36.02 -30.60
C ALA A 53 13.93 -37.22 -29.91
N ASN A 54 14.46 -37.68 -28.78
CA ASN A 54 13.91 -38.79 -28.03
C ASN A 54 13.01 -38.29 -26.89
N PRO A 55 11.68 -38.45 -26.96
CA PRO A 55 10.75 -37.91 -25.96
C PRO A 55 10.85 -38.61 -24.59
N THR A 56 11.52 -39.76 -24.52
CA THR A 56 11.73 -40.53 -23.29
C THR A 56 12.98 -40.11 -22.52
N VAL A 57 13.85 -39.31 -23.14
CA VAL A 57 15.09 -38.84 -22.53
C VAL A 57 14.94 -37.36 -22.22
N ILE A 58 15.08 -37.00 -20.95
CA ILE A 58 15.19 -35.59 -20.56
C ILE A 58 16.61 -35.15 -20.92
N ALA A 59 16.76 -34.53 -22.08
CA ALA A 59 18.03 -33.99 -22.53
C ALA A 59 18.43 -32.80 -21.63
N ALA A 60 19.29 -33.05 -20.65
CA ALA A 60 19.95 -32.00 -19.90
C ALA A 60 21.31 -31.71 -20.55
N GLU A 61 21.53 -30.45 -20.89
CA GLU A 61 22.72 -29.99 -21.57
C GLU A 61 24.00 -29.95 -20.69
N GLY A 62 23.91 -30.49 -19.46
CA GLY A 62 24.94 -30.42 -18.44
C GLY A 62 24.96 -29.07 -17.72
N TYR A 63 25.79 -28.96 -16.67
CA TYR A 63 26.06 -27.71 -15.97
C TYR A 63 27.36 -27.11 -16.51
N GLY A 64 27.30 -25.93 -17.12
CA GLY A 64 28.52 -25.25 -17.59
C GLY A 64 28.30 -24.27 -18.74
N ILE A 65 29.42 -23.79 -19.28
CA ILE A 65 29.52 -23.02 -20.51
C ILE A 65 30.01 -24.01 -21.57
N ASP A 66 29.40 -24.01 -22.76
CA ASP A 66 29.94 -24.81 -23.86
C ASP A 66 31.30 -24.26 -24.28
N GLN A 67 32.35 -25.07 -24.26
CA GLN A 67 33.67 -24.61 -24.70
C GLN A 67 33.74 -24.42 -26.23
N ALA A 68 32.92 -25.13 -27.00
CA ALA A 68 32.87 -24.97 -28.45
C ALA A 68 32.08 -23.72 -28.86
N ASP A 69 31.04 -23.39 -28.09
CA ASP A 69 30.08 -22.33 -28.41
C ASP A 69 30.01 -21.24 -27.32
N ILE A 70 31.16 -20.92 -26.70
CA ILE A 70 31.30 -19.95 -25.59
C ILE A 70 30.66 -18.61 -25.96
N ASP A 71 30.85 -18.16 -27.19
CA ASP A 71 30.36 -16.85 -27.64
C ASP A 71 28.83 -16.82 -27.68
N SER A 72 28.19 -17.91 -28.11
CA SER A 72 26.72 -17.97 -28.16
C SER A 72 26.11 -18.04 -26.75
N ASP A 73 26.70 -18.84 -25.86
CA ASP A 73 26.28 -18.93 -24.46
C ASP A 73 26.54 -17.60 -23.73
N SER A 74 27.67 -16.95 -24.01
CA SER A 74 27.99 -15.63 -23.47
C SER A 74 27.03 -14.56 -23.97
N VAL A 75 26.65 -14.57 -25.25
CA VAL A 75 25.61 -13.66 -25.77
C VAL A 75 24.29 -13.92 -25.07
N MET A 76 23.84 -15.17 -24.96
CA MET A 76 22.56 -15.48 -24.31
C MET A 76 22.54 -15.07 -22.83
N ARG A 77 23.69 -15.18 -22.13
CA ARG A 77 23.80 -14.83 -20.70
C ARG A 77 24.09 -13.37 -20.45
N ASN A 78 24.88 -12.70 -21.28
CA ASN A 78 25.44 -11.38 -20.99
C ASN A 78 24.85 -10.27 -21.84
N ASN A 79 24.15 -10.59 -22.94
CA ASN A 79 23.64 -9.58 -23.86
C ASN A 79 22.57 -8.69 -23.18
N PRO A 80 22.81 -7.37 -23.07
CA PRO A 80 21.88 -6.44 -22.43
C PRO A 80 20.60 -6.18 -23.23
N THR A 81 20.55 -6.55 -24.52
CA THR A 81 19.39 -6.30 -25.40
C THR A 81 18.38 -7.44 -25.43
N LEU A 82 18.67 -8.60 -24.83
CA LEU A 82 17.70 -9.70 -24.72
C LEU A 82 16.63 -9.36 -23.67
N GLU A 83 15.36 -9.51 -24.06
CA GLU A 83 14.22 -9.16 -23.22
C GLU A 83 14.22 -9.95 -21.89
N GLY A 84 13.83 -9.29 -20.80
CA GLY A 84 13.81 -9.88 -19.45
C GLY A 84 15.10 -9.69 -18.64
N ARG A 85 16.16 -9.12 -19.25
CA ARG A 85 17.46 -8.90 -18.60
C ARG A 85 17.84 -7.44 -18.41
N SER A 86 16.85 -6.53 -18.37
CA SER A 86 17.08 -5.20 -17.82
C SER A 86 17.59 -5.41 -16.39
N ARG A 87 18.85 -5.07 -16.14
CA ARG A 87 19.41 -4.98 -14.80
C ARG A 87 18.79 -3.77 -14.11
N CYS A 88 17.47 -3.72 -13.99
CA CYS A 88 16.84 -2.88 -13.00
C CYS A 88 17.48 -3.27 -11.67
N PRO A 89 18.08 -2.32 -10.95
CA PRO A 89 18.53 -2.58 -9.59
C PRO A 89 17.31 -3.08 -8.83
N LEU A 90 17.25 -4.39 -8.56
CA LEU A 90 16.25 -4.96 -7.68
C LEU A 90 16.54 -4.34 -6.31
N ARG A 91 15.85 -3.25 -5.99
CA ARG A 91 15.77 -2.78 -4.62
C ARG A 91 14.97 -3.83 -3.88
N VAL A 92 15.67 -4.79 -3.28
CA VAL A 92 15.10 -5.76 -2.34
C VAL A 92 14.65 -5.00 -1.10
N GLN A 93 13.53 -4.30 -1.23
CA GLN A 93 12.76 -3.84 -0.09
C GLN A 93 11.93 -5.01 0.37
N SER A 94 12.00 -5.32 1.67
CA SER A 94 11.07 -6.24 2.27
C SER A 94 9.65 -5.74 2.01
N ARG A 95 8.71 -6.68 1.86
CA ARG A 95 7.29 -6.35 1.83
C ARG A 95 6.96 -5.51 3.09
N PRO A 96 6.03 -4.54 3.00
CA PRO A 96 5.59 -3.78 4.18
C PRO A 96 5.07 -4.66 5.32
N PHE A 97 4.67 -5.90 5.02
CA PHE A 97 4.19 -6.89 5.99
C PHE A 97 5.01 -8.17 5.85
N ALA A 98 5.59 -8.65 6.96
CA ALA A 98 6.39 -9.87 7.00
C ALA A 98 5.55 -11.15 6.89
N THR A 99 4.32 -11.12 7.41
CA THR A 99 3.38 -12.26 7.45
C THR A 99 1.95 -11.80 7.23
N VAL A 100 1.02 -12.75 7.09
CA VAL A 100 -0.42 -12.44 7.04
C VAL A 100 -0.89 -11.99 8.43
N PRO A 101 -1.54 -10.82 8.57
CA PRO A 101 -2.09 -10.36 9.83
C PRO A 101 -3.32 -11.19 10.24
N PHE A 102 -3.68 -11.16 11.53
CA PHE A 102 -4.84 -11.87 12.04
C PHE A 102 -6.15 -11.38 11.39
N MET A 103 -6.84 -12.27 10.66
CA MET A 103 -8.06 -11.96 9.90
C MET A 103 -9.37 -12.31 10.64
N GLY A 104 -9.31 -12.69 11.93
CA GLY A 104 -10.47 -13.25 12.64
C GLY A 104 -11.64 -12.28 12.88
N ARG A 105 -11.45 -10.97 12.69
CA ARG A 105 -12.51 -9.95 12.81
C ARG A 105 -13.23 -9.64 11.49
N GLY A 106 -12.79 -10.25 10.39
CA GLY A 106 -13.33 -9.99 9.05
C GLY A 106 -13.07 -8.55 8.57
N ARG A 107 -13.75 -8.17 7.49
CA ARG A 107 -13.58 -6.86 6.84
C ARG A 107 -14.20 -5.69 7.63
N GLY A 108 -15.15 -5.96 8.51
CA GLY A 108 -16.00 -4.95 9.14
C GLY A 108 -16.94 -4.25 8.13
N ASN A 109 -17.91 -3.49 8.64
CA ASN A 109 -18.74 -2.59 7.84
C ASN A 109 -18.49 -1.16 8.30
N GLN A 110 -17.77 -0.37 7.48
CA GLN A 110 -17.33 0.97 7.88
C GLN A 110 -18.48 1.94 8.15
N GLU A 111 -19.61 1.81 7.43
CA GLU A 111 -20.78 2.68 7.63
C GLU A 111 -21.52 2.39 8.93
N LEU A 112 -21.60 1.11 9.30
CA LEU A 112 -22.22 0.69 10.55
C LEU A 112 -21.33 1.06 11.74
N GLU A 113 -20.03 0.82 11.65
CA GLU A 113 -19.07 1.17 12.69
C GLU A 113 -19.00 2.69 12.92
N SER A 114 -19.03 3.51 11.85
CA SER A 114 -19.01 4.97 12.01
C SER A 114 -20.27 5.48 12.72
N ARG A 115 -21.44 4.90 12.42
CA ARG A 115 -22.71 5.20 13.08
C ARG A 115 -22.75 4.73 14.53
N LEU A 116 -22.13 3.59 14.85
CA LEU A 116 -22.07 3.11 16.23
C LEU A 116 -21.05 3.90 17.08
N GLN A 117 -19.92 4.31 16.49
CA GLN A 117 -18.91 5.11 17.17
C GLN A 117 -19.37 6.55 17.42
N GLN A 118 -20.10 7.12 16.47
CA GLN A 118 -20.68 8.45 16.60
C GLN A 118 -22.08 8.33 17.19
N SER A 119 -22.21 8.58 18.49
CA SER A 119 -23.54 8.67 19.11
C SER A 119 -24.39 9.71 18.39
N GLU A 120 -25.64 9.37 18.11
CA GLU A 120 -26.62 10.39 17.74
C GLU A 120 -26.80 11.37 18.91
N PHE A 121 -26.81 12.66 18.62
CA PHE A 121 -27.10 13.68 19.62
C PHE A 121 -28.59 13.64 19.98
N VAL A 122 -28.97 12.81 20.96
CA VAL A 122 -30.31 12.80 21.58
C VAL A 122 -30.42 13.90 22.64
N ARG A 123 -29.92 15.10 22.32
CA ARG A 123 -30.25 16.30 23.09
C ARG A 123 -31.21 17.12 22.25
N THR A 124 -32.46 16.68 22.23
CA THR A 124 -33.55 17.55 21.79
C THR A 124 -33.56 18.76 22.72
N GLY A 125 -33.38 19.95 22.16
CA GLY A 125 -33.61 21.18 22.90
C GLY A 125 -35.04 21.20 23.43
N ARG A 126 -35.27 21.92 24.53
CA ARG A 126 -36.63 22.14 25.03
C ARG A 126 -37.47 22.72 23.88
N GLU A 127 -38.65 22.16 23.65
CA GLU A 127 -39.56 22.60 22.60
C GLU A 127 -39.91 24.09 22.79
N CYS A 128 -39.73 24.89 21.73
CA CYS A 128 -40.18 26.29 21.71
C CYS A 128 -41.69 26.33 21.87
N GLY A 129 -42.18 26.63 23.08
CA GLY A 129 -43.62 26.77 23.33
C GLY A 129 -44.18 26.02 24.53
N THR A 130 -43.37 25.47 25.44
CA THR A 130 -43.94 25.03 26.72
C THR A 130 -44.51 26.25 27.44
N VAL A 131 -45.83 26.30 27.59
CA VAL A 131 -46.63 27.41 28.13
C VAL A 131 -46.06 27.98 29.44
N THR A 132 -45.31 27.17 30.18
CA THR A 132 -44.55 27.52 31.39
C THR A 132 -43.41 28.53 31.22
N GLU A 133 -42.92 28.80 30.00
CA GLU A 133 -41.84 29.78 29.75
C GLU A 133 -42.34 31.19 29.47
N THR A 134 -43.64 31.37 29.30
CA THR A 134 -44.25 32.70 29.13
C THR A 134 -44.70 33.25 30.47
N PHE A 135 -44.61 34.57 30.64
CA PHE A 135 -45.16 35.23 31.82
C PHE A 135 -46.68 35.06 31.85
N PHE A 136 -47.20 34.51 32.94
CA PHE A 136 -48.65 34.47 33.17
C PHE A 136 -49.06 35.72 33.94
N GLU A 137 -49.90 36.56 33.32
CA GLU A 137 -50.45 37.74 33.99
C GLU A 137 -51.27 37.38 35.25
N SER A 138 -51.80 36.16 35.31
CA SER A 138 -52.59 35.65 36.44
C SER A 138 -51.80 34.84 37.46
N GLN A 139 -50.46 34.79 37.39
CA GLN A 139 -49.66 34.04 38.39
C GLN A 139 -49.78 34.63 39.80
N PHE A 140 -50.09 35.92 39.90
CA PHE A 140 -50.35 36.60 41.16
C PHE A 140 -51.83 36.88 41.29
N THR A 141 -52.37 36.71 42.51
CA THR A 141 -53.72 37.17 42.82
C THR A 141 -53.78 38.69 42.61
N PRO A 142 -54.67 39.20 41.74
CA PRO A 142 -54.78 40.63 41.54
C PRO A 142 -55.14 41.32 42.85
N LEU A 143 -54.50 42.45 43.13
CA LEU A 143 -54.84 43.25 44.31
C LEU A 143 -56.26 43.82 44.15
N ILE A 144 -56.95 44.00 45.27
CA ILE A 144 -58.21 44.76 45.29
C ILE A 144 -57.92 46.13 44.66
N PRO A 145 -58.76 46.63 43.72
CA PRO A 145 -58.44 47.83 42.92
C PRO A 145 -58.03 49.05 43.76
N HIS A 146 -58.66 49.23 44.92
CA HIS A 146 -58.32 50.30 45.86
C HIS A 146 -56.90 50.17 46.44
N LEU A 147 -56.47 48.94 46.75
CA LEU A 147 -55.11 48.69 47.24
C LEU A 147 -54.09 48.83 46.10
N GLN A 148 -54.42 48.39 44.89
CA GLN A 148 -53.55 48.54 43.73
C GLN A 148 -53.27 50.03 43.43
N ALA A 149 -54.31 50.86 43.40
CA ALA A 149 -54.19 52.29 43.13
C ALA A 149 -53.42 53.06 44.22
N ASN A 150 -53.45 52.56 45.46
CA ASN A 150 -52.85 53.25 46.60
C ASN A 150 -51.44 52.77 46.93
N VAL A 151 -51.25 51.47 47.11
CA VAL A 151 -49.99 50.88 47.60
C VAL A 151 -48.94 50.83 46.51
N GLN A 152 -49.31 50.57 45.25
CA GLN A 152 -48.33 50.52 44.15
C GLN A 152 -48.01 51.91 43.57
N ASN A 153 -48.69 52.97 44.02
CA ASN A 153 -48.41 54.32 43.57
C ASN A 153 -47.27 54.93 44.41
N PRO A 154 -46.08 55.16 43.83
CA PRO A 154 -44.94 55.69 44.58
C PRO A 154 -45.21 57.08 45.16
N ARG A 155 -46.16 57.85 44.60
CA ARG A 155 -46.58 59.15 45.17
C ARG A 155 -47.16 59.03 46.58
N ASN A 156 -47.70 57.87 46.95
CA ASN A 156 -48.33 57.68 48.26
C ASN A 156 -47.37 57.10 49.31
N LEU A 157 -46.30 56.41 48.89
CA LEU A 157 -45.39 55.72 49.79
C LEU A 157 -44.01 56.36 49.86
N VAL A 158 -43.53 56.93 48.75
CA VAL A 158 -42.18 57.48 48.64
C VAL A 158 -42.28 59.00 48.80
N PRO A 159 -41.80 59.57 49.92
CA PRO A 159 -41.96 60.98 50.22
C PRO A 159 -41.23 61.91 49.23
N GLU A 160 -40.11 61.47 48.65
CA GLU A 160 -39.38 62.19 47.60
C GLU A 160 -40.22 62.42 46.33
N VAL A 161 -41.07 61.44 46.00
CA VAL A 161 -41.95 61.48 44.82
C VAL A 161 -43.25 62.20 45.15
N ALA A 162 -43.69 62.13 46.41
CA ALA A 162 -44.90 62.79 46.90
C ALA A 162 -44.76 64.33 46.93
N ALA A 163 -43.60 64.82 47.35
CA ALA A 163 -43.33 66.26 47.48
C ALA A 163 -41.99 66.63 46.86
N SER A 164 -42.05 67.43 45.78
CA SER A 164 -40.86 67.99 45.14
C SER A 164 -40.10 68.85 46.14
N GLY A 165 -38.85 68.48 46.45
CA GLY A 165 -38.00 69.17 47.42
C GLY A 165 -37.93 68.52 48.81
N TRP A 166 -38.57 67.37 49.02
CA TRP A 166 -38.37 66.59 50.23
C TRP A 166 -36.95 65.98 50.26
N ILE A 167 -36.22 66.18 51.36
CA ILE A 167 -34.84 65.73 51.53
C ILE A 167 -34.79 64.78 52.73
N HIS A 168 -34.23 63.58 52.52
CA HIS A 168 -33.95 62.65 53.62
C HIS A 168 -33.03 63.31 54.65
N GLY A 169 -33.51 63.45 55.90
CA GLY A 169 -32.79 64.14 56.98
C GLY A 169 -33.27 65.58 57.24
N GLY A 170 -34.22 66.08 56.45
CA GLY A 170 -34.80 67.41 56.59
C GLY A 170 -33.88 68.53 56.10
N ILE A 171 -34.44 69.74 55.97
CA ILE A 171 -33.65 70.92 55.63
C ILE A 171 -32.99 71.43 56.93
N PRO A 172 -31.66 71.61 56.97
CA PRO A 172 -31.00 72.12 58.16
C PRO A 172 -31.54 73.52 58.51
N SER A 173 -31.94 73.70 59.77
CA SER A 173 -32.64 74.91 60.24
C SER A 173 -31.89 76.20 59.93
N ARG A 174 -30.55 76.18 59.96
CA ARG A 174 -29.70 77.33 59.59
C ARG A 174 -29.86 77.76 58.13
N GLN A 175 -30.02 76.80 57.22
CA GLN A 175 -30.15 77.05 55.79
C GLN A 175 -31.58 77.53 55.46
N TYR A 176 -32.57 76.95 56.14
CA TYR A 176 -33.96 77.40 56.05
C TYR A 176 -34.14 78.86 56.52
N VAL A 177 -33.54 79.25 57.66
CA VAL A 177 -33.59 80.62 58.18
C VAL A 177 -32.86 81.61 57.26
N ARG A 178 -31.77 81.18 56.61
CA ARG A 178 -31.06 82.00 55.61
C ARG A 178 -31.95 82.29 54.41
N ASP A 179 -32.62 81.27 53.89
CA ASP A 179 -33.43 81.38 52.67
C ASP A 179 -34.81 82.06 52.95
N LEU A 180 -35.25 82.17 54.22
CA LEU A 180 -36.45 82.91 54.65
C LEU A 180 -36.26 84.43 54.75
N ASN A 181 -35.02 84.89 55.00
CA ASN A 181 -34.67 86.29 55.26
C ASN A 181 -34.04 86.99 54.04
N CYS A 182 -34.17 86.40 52.85
CA CYS A 182 -33.65 86.92 51.58
C CYS A 182 -34.79 87.07 50.57
#